data_AF-A0A9P6DAV3-F1
#
_entry.id   AF-A0A9P6DAV3-F1
#
_cell.length_a   1.000
_cell.length_b   1.000
_cell.length_c   1.000
_cell.angle_alpha   90.00
_cell.angle_beta   90.00
_cell.angle_gamma   90.00
#
_symmetry.space_group_name_H-M   'P 1'
#
loop_
_entity.id
_entity.type
_entity.pdbx_description
1 polymer ?
#
loop_
_entity_poly.entity_id
_entity_poly.type
_entity_poly.pdbx_seq_one_letter_code
_entity_poly.pdbx_strand_id
1 'polypeptide(L)'
;MASKIIGIAVLTAPQLANSDPSKESRLMYFDANFWIADSIQLLACVRYYNDMNHCFKQATTCVIEATIARMNMDPKFEGMELSEDERKEYQLVGQVNWLIPVNGTDPRSPPFIYVASIVKNAAKELATFSVEGSQWMHAFQHDQALAKLPVRVVILKNL
;
A
#
# COMPACT_ATOMS: atom_id res chain seq x y z
N MET A 1 2.47 13.63 -8.91
CA MET A 1 1.39 13.49 -7.91
C MET A 1 1.80 12.32 -7.01
N ALA A 2 1.37 12.26 -5.76
CA ALA A 2 1.91 11.27 -4.82
C ALA A 2 0.84 10.81 -3.83
N SER A 3 0.85 9.51 -3.51
CA SER A 3 0.06 8.94 -2.43
C SER A 3 0.94 8.05 -1.55
N LYS A 4 1.12 8.46 -0.30
CA LYS A 4 1.96 7.77 0.67
C LYS A 4 1.17 7.37 1.89
N ILE A 5 1.57 6.26 2.49
CA ILE A 5 1.17 5.82 3.82
C ILE A 5 2.40 5.72 4.70
N ILE A 6 2.32 6.27 5.90
CA ILE A 6 3.36 6.21 6.92
C ILE A 6 2.71 5.73 8.20
N GLY A 7 3.18 4.63 8.77
CA GLY A 7 2.61 4.13 10.00
C GLY A 7 3.14 2.77 10.38
N ILE A 8 2.56 2.22 11.44
CA ILE A 8 2.87 0.87 11.89
C ILE A 8 2.04 -0.10 11.03
N ALA A 9 2.72 -1.07 10.45
CA ALA A 9 2.12 -2.18 9.74
C ALA A 9 2.62 -3.50 10.33
N VAL A 10 1.74 -4.49 10.38
CA VAL A 10 2.16 -5.88 10.63
C VAL A 10 2.39 -6.54 9.28
N LEU A 11 3.65 -6.82 8.97
CA LEU A 11 4.05 -7.50 7.75
C LEU A 11 3.91 -9.01 7.94
N THR A 12 3.07 -9.64 7.13
CA THR A 12 2.83 -11.08 7.11
C THR A 12 3.15 -11.67 5.74
N ALA A 13 3.13 -13.01 5.65
CA ALA A 13 3.38 -13.76 4.42
C ALA A 13 4.60 -13.27 3.61
N PRO A 14 5.81 -13.26 4.21
CA PRO A 14 7.02 -12.84 3.49
C PRO A 14 7.28 -13.77 2.30
N GLN A 15 7.32 -13.22 1.09
CA GLN A 15 7.60 -13.96 -0.14
C GLN A 15 8.79 -13.36 -0.88
N LEU A 16 9.70 -14.18 -1.37
CA LEU A 16 10.80 -13.72 -2.24
C LEU A 16 10.31 -13.57 -3.67
N ALA A 17 10.75 -12.50 -4.35
CA ALA A 17 10.38 -12.25 -5.74
C ALA A 17 10.84 -13.35 -6.72
N ASN A 18 11.85 -14.11 -6.33
CA ASN A 18 12.34 -15.24 -7.07
C ASN A 18 12.68 -16.37 -6.09
N SER A 19 12.09 -17.53 -6.31
CA SER A 19 12.32 -18.73 -5.51
C SER A 19 13.50 -19.57 -6.02
N ASP A 20 14.07 -19.22 -7.18
CA ASP A 20 15.26 -19.87 -7.73
C ASP A 20 16.49 -19.63 -6.82
N PRO A 21 17.04 -20.68 -6.19
CA PRO A 21 18.20 -20.56 -5.30
C PRO A 21 19.47 -20.03 -5.99
N SER A 22 19.54 -20.10 -7.32
CA SER A 22 20.69 -19.62 -8.09
C SER A 22 20.69 -18.11 -8.32
N LYS A 23 19.59 -17.43 -8.00
CA LYS A 23 19.43 -15.98 -8.14
C LYS A 23 19.10 -15.38 -6.79
N GLU A 24 20.09 -14.80 -6.13
CA GLU A 24 19.88 -14.04 -4.89
C GLU A 24 18.91 -12.88 -5.16
N SER A 25 17.66 -13.01 -4.71
CA SER A 25 16.68 -11.93 -4.75
C SER A 25 16.59 -11.28 -3.37
N ARG A 26 16.91 -9.98 -3.30
CA ARG A 26 16.64 -9.15 -2.12
C ARG A 26 15.24 -8.54 -2.15
N LEU A 27 14.49 -8.78 -3.21
CA LEU A 27 13.13 -8.27 -3.34
C LEU A 27 12.16 -9.20 -2.62
N MET A 28 11.38 -8.61 -1.73
CA MET A 28 10.38 -9.29 -0.92
C MET A 28 9.00 -8.68 -1.15
N TYR A 29 7.97 -9.50 -1.06
CA TYR A 29 6.57 -9.11 -1.01
C TYR A 29 6.00 -9.47 0.35
N PHE A 30 5.09 -8.63 0.82
CA PHE A 30 4.42 -8.78 2.11
C PHE A 30 2.95 -8.40 2.01
N ASP A 31 2.19 -9.04 2.87
CA ASP A 31 0.88 -8.57 3.30
C ASP A 31 1.10 -7.54 4.40
N ALA A 32 0.89 -6.26 4.11
CA ALA A 32 1.00 -5.18 5.07
C ALA A 32 -0.38 -4.83 5.63
N ASN A 33 -0.52 -5.06 6.93
CA ASN A 33 -1.74 -4.84 7.68
C ASN A 33 -1.65 -3.51 8.44
N PHE A 34 -2.48 -2.54 8.06
CA PHE A 34 -2.58 -1.25 8.74
C PHE A 34 -3.93 -1.14 9.45
N TRP A 35 -3.94 -0.77 10.72
CA TRP A 35 -5.18 -0.47 11.44
C TRP A 35 -5.52 1.00 11.26
N ILE A 36 -6.70 1.32 10.75
CA ILE A 36 -7.19 2.70 10.66
C ILE A 36 -8.19 3.04 11.77
N ALA A 37 -8.71 2.00 12.45
CA ALA A 37 -9.49 2.06 13.69
C ALA A 37 -9.46 0.67 14.36
N ASP A 38 -9.98 0.55 15.59
CA ASP A 38 -9.90 -0.67 16.43
C ASP A 38 -10.26 -1.99 15.72
N SER A 39 -11.25 -1.94 14.82
CA SER A 39 -11.74 -3.10 14.07
C SER A 39 -11.67 -2.92 12.55
N ILE A 40 -10.98 -1.88 12.06
CA ILE A 40 -10.90 -1.58 10.64
C ILE A 40 -9.46 -1.62 10.19
N GLN A 41 -9.19 -2.50 9.23
CA GLN A 41 -7.86 -2.77 8.72
C GLN A 41 -7.81 -2.56 7.21
N LEU A 42 -6.70 -2.00 6.75
CA LEU A 42 -6.30 -1.96 5.36
C LEU A 42 -5.24 -3.02 5.13
N LEU A 43 -5.50 -3.92 4.19
CA LEU A 43 -4.58 -4.92 3.69
C LEU A 43 -3.96 -4.40 2.39
N ALA A 44 -2.64 -4.30 2.39
CA ALA A 44 -1.86 -3.84 1.24
C ALA A 44 -0.85 -4.91 0.82
N CYS A 45 -0.79 -5.22 -0.48
CA CYS A 45 0.33 -5.99 -1.04
C CYS A 45 1.49 -5.03 -1.27
N VAL A 46 2.60 -5.19 -0.55
CA VAL A 46 3.74 -4.27 -0.64
C VAL A 46 5.02 -4.97 -1.06
N ARG A 47 5.75 -4.33 -1.97
CA ARG A 47 7.09 -4.74 -2.39
C ARG A 47 8.15 -3.98 -1.60
N TYR A 48 9.19 -4.68 -1.14
CA TYR A 48 10.33 -4.10 -0.42
C TYR A 48 11.65 -4.66 -0.96
N TYR A 49 12.66 -3.79 -1.09
CA TYR A 49 14.03 -4.21 -1.36
C TYR A 49 14.80 -4.33 -0.04
N ASN A 50 15.08 -5.56 0.37
CA ASN A 50 15.72 -5.90 1.63
C ASN A 50 17.24 -5.73 1.57
N ASP A 51 17.69 -4.50 1.40
CA ASP A 51 19.12 -4.17 1.36
C ASP A 51 19.84 -4.52 2.67
N MET A 52 19.12 -4.34 3.79
CA MET A 52 19.62 -4.55 5.15
C MET A 52 19.62 -6.01 5.59
N ASN A 53 19.23 -6.95 4.72
CA ASN A 53 19.13 -8.39 5.03
C ASN A 53 18.32 -8.70 6.31
N HIS A 54 17.23 -7.96 6.54
CA HIS A 54 16.29 -8.24 7.62
C HIS A 54 15.73 -9.65 7.47
N CYS A 55 15.59 -10.37 8.59
CA CYS A 55 15.09 -11.73 8.62
C CYS A 55 13.60 -11.73 8.98
N PHE A 56 12.73 -11.91 7.99
CA PHE A 56 11.27 -11.99 8.18
C PHE A 56 10.83 -13.46 8.15
N LYS A 57 10.95 -14.16 9.28
CA LYS A 57 10.48 -15.55 9.43
C LYS A 57 9.04 -15.67 9.93
N GLN A 58 8.55 -14.60 10.55
CA GLN A 58 7.24 -14.52 11.19
C GLN A 58 6.63 -13.15 10.98
N ALA A 59 5.37 -12.99 11.37
CA ALA A 59 4.71 -11.69 11.41
C ALA A 59 5.60 -10.66 12.13
N THR A 60 5.93 -9.57 11.44
CA THR A 60 6.86 -8.56 11.94
C THR A 60 6.17 -7.21 11.95
N THR A 61 6.09 -6.59 13.12
CA THR A 61 5.61 -5.22 13.24
C THR A 61 6.71 -4.27 12.80
N CYS A 62 6.40 -3.41 11.83
CA CYS A 62 7.34 -2.45 11.27
C CYS A 62 6.69 -1.06 11.23
N VAL A 63 7.47 -0.02 11.49
CA VAL A 63 7.14 1.31 10.98
C VAL A 63 7.57 1.34 9.52
N ILE A 64 6.65 1.66 8.62
CA ILE A 64 6.93 1.72 7.19
C ILE A 64 6.49 3.05 6.59
N GLU A 65 7.27 3.54 5.63
CA GLU A 65 6.78 4.47 4.61
C GLU A 65 6.63 3.70 3.32
N ALA A 66 5.41 3.72 2.76
CA ALA A 66 5.15 3.12 1.46
C ALA A 66 4.44 4.12 0.54
N THR A 67 4.86 4.07 -0.72
CA THR A 67 4.13 4.65 -1.84
C THR A 67 2.97 3.70 -2.14
N ILE A 68 1.70 4.13 -2.00
CA ILE A 68 0.51 3.25 -2.11
C ILE A 68 -0.60 3.74 -3.06
N ALA A 69 -1.30 2.81 -3.69
CA ALA A 69 -2.41 3.10 -4.57
C ALA A 69 -3.53 2.04 -4.44
N ARG A 70 -4.72 2.37 -4.94
CA ARG A 70 -5.94 1.55 -4.78
C ARG A 70 -5.94 0.37 -5.75
N MET A 71 -6.42 -0.78 -5.28
CA MET A 71 -6.75 -1.93 -6.13
C MET A 71 -8.11 -1.73 -6.83
N ASN A 72 -8.15 -1.76 -8.17
CA ASN A 72 -9.32 -1.77 -9.06
C ASN A 72 -9.13 -2.97 -10.02
N MET A 73 -10.05 -3.92 -10.22
CA MET A 73 -9.85 -5.06 -11.16
C MET A 73 -10.97 -5.14 -12.22
N ASP A 74 -10.72 -5.51 -13.49
CA ASP A 74 -10.30 -6.84 -14.05
C ASP A 74 -9.22 -6.84 -15.21
N PRO A 75 -8.63 -8.01 -15.65
CA PRO A 75 -7.17 -8.33 -15.67
C PRO A 75 -6.37 -8.27 -17.00
N LYS A 76 -5.01 -8.19 -16.91
CA LYS A 76 -3.98 -9.03 -17.61
C LYS A 76 -2.54 -8.62 -17.22
N PHE A 77 -1.68 -9.57 -16.81
CA PHE A 77 -0.38 -9.27 -16.20
C PHE A 77 0.69 -10.32 -16.55
N GLU A 78 1.93 -9.87 -16.68
CA GLU A 78 3.14 -10.70 -16.52
C GLU A 78 3.99 -10.14 -15.37
N GLY A 79 4.48 -11.03 -14.49
CA GLY A 79 5.47 -10.75 -13.45
C GLY A 79 4.95 -10.90 -12.01
N MET A 80 5.13 -12.10 -11.43
CA MET A 80 4.55 -12.61 -10.16
C MET A 80 3.02 -12.60 -10.13
N GLU A 81 2.42 -13.68 -10.63
CA GLU A 81 0.98 -13.88 -10.63
C GLU A 81 0.47 -14.25 -9.22
N LEU A 82 0.12 -13.23 -8.43
CA LEU A 82 -0.93 -13.40 -7.41
C LEU A 82 -2.20 -13.82 -8.16
N SER A 83 -2.86 -14.88 -7.68
CA SER A 83 -4.13 -15.36 -8.22
C SER A 83 -5.20 -14.26 -8.20
N GLU A 84 -6.22 -14.38 -9.05
CA GLU A 84 -7.33 -13.40 -9.07
C GLU A 84 -8.04 -13.30 -7.72
N ASP A 85 -8.09 -14.41 -6.98
CA ASP A 85 -8.70 -14.45 -5.66
C ASP A 85 -7.84 -13.71 -4.63
N GLU A 86 -6.52 -13.94 -4.61
CA GLU A 86 -5.60 -13.16 -3.76
C GLU A 86 -5.68 -11.65 -4.06
N ARG A 87 -5.83 -11.25 -5.32
CA ARG A 87 -5.95 -9.84 -5.70
C ARG A 87 -7.20 -9.16 -5.18
N LYS A 88 -8.31 -9.89 -5.04
CA LYS A 88 -9.58 -9.34 -4.52
C LYS A 88 -9.50 -9.05 -3.02
N GLU A 89 -8.54 -9.65 -2.31
CA GLU A 89 -8.36 -9.45 -0.87
C GLU A 89 -7.64 -8.13 -0.54
N TYR A 90 -6.75 -7.67 -1.42
CA TYR A 90 -6.01 -6.42 -1.20
C TYR A 90 -6.83 -5.19 -1.55
N GLN A 91 -6.88 -4.24 -0.62
CA GLN A 91 -7.46 -2.91 -0.89
C GLN A 91 -6.42 -1.96 -1.51
N LEU A 92 -5.14 -2.21 -1.22
CA LEU A 92 -4.01 -1.37 -1.64
C LEU A 92 -2.89 -2.20 -2.24
N VAL A 93 -2.11 -1.57 -3.12
CA VAL A 93 -0.78 -2.03 -3.54
C VAL A 93 0.25 -0.96 -3.23
N GLY A 94 1.44 -1.37 -2.81
CA GLY A 94 2.51 -0.47 -2.42
C GLY A 94 3.92 -0.89 -2.79
N GLN A 95 4.82 0.08 -2.68
CA GLN A 95 6.25 -0.14 -2.59
C GLN A 95 6.75 0.54 -1.32
N VAL A 96 7.40 -0.24 -0.46
CA VAL A 96 8.04 0.24 0.76
C VAL A 96 9.32 0.99 0.37
N ASN A 97 9.39 2.26 0.74
CA ASN A 97 10.56 3.11 0.51
C ASN A 97 11.60 2.86 1.61
N TRP A 98 11.16 2.72 2.85
CA TRP A 98 11.96 2.30 3.99
C TRP A 98 11.06 1.63 5.04
N LEU A 99 11.66 0.76 5.84
CA LEU A 99 11.01 0.13 6.99
C LEU A 99 11.96 0.03 8.17
N ILE A 100 11.41 0.03 9.38
CA ILE A 100 12.13 -0.21 10.62
C ILE A 100 11.31 -1.24 11.42
N PRO A 101 11.85 -2.44 11.69
CA PRO A 101 11.21 -3.40 12.58
C PRO A 101 11.12 -2.82 14.00
N VAL A 102 9.97 -2.98 14.66
CA VAL A 102 9.74 -2.50 16.02
C VAL A 102 9.16 -3.61 16.89
N ASN A 103 9.63 -3.68 18.14
CA ASN A 103 9.19 -4.69 19.11
C ASN A 103 8.36 -4.02 20.21
N GLY A 104 7.23 -4.63 20.58
CA GLY A 104 6.39 -4.18 21.69
C GLY A 104 5.54 -2.93 21.42
N THR A 105 5.50 -2.44 20.18
CA THR A 105 4.64 -1.33 19.78
C THR A 105 3.26 -1.85 19.41
N ASP A 106 2.20 -1.17 19.86
CA ASP A 106 0.83 -1.48 19.48
C ASP A 106 0.62 -1.22 17.97
N PRO A 107 0.33 -2.27 17.17
CA PRO A 107 0.11 -2.10 15.73
C PRO A 107 -1.20 -1.38 15.40
N ARG A 108 -2.08 -1.17 16.38
CA ARG A 108 -3.39 -0.51 16.18
C ARG A 108 -3.32 1.01 16.06
N SER A 109 -2.13 1.59 16.04
CA SER A 109 -1.93 3.02 15.83
C SER A 109 -2.28 3.41 14.38
N PRO A 110 -3.23 4.33 14.16
CA PRO A 110 -3.63 4.73 12.82
C PRO A 110 -2.46 5.27 11.98
N PRO A 111 -2.32 4.84 10.72
CA PRO A 111 -1.31 5.38 9.83
C PRO A 111 -1.69 6.80 9.39
N PHE A 112 -0.68 7.59 9.10
CA PHE A 112 -0.82 8.84 8.36
C PHE A 112 -0.87 8.54 6.85
N ILE A 113 -1.90 9.05 6.17
CA ILE A 113 -2.05 8.94 4.71
C ILE A 113 -1.93 10.34 4.11
N TYR A 114 -1.00 10.49 3.18
CA TYR A 114 -0.77 11.73 2.44
C TYR A 114 -1.10 11.53 0.97
N VAL A 115 -2.00 12.37 0.43
CA VAL A 115 -2.35 12.37 -1.00
C VAL A 115 -2.28 13.79 -1.53
N ALA A 116 -1.41 14.00 -2.53
CA ALA A 116 -1.24 15.30 -3.17
C ALA A 116 -1.41 15.19 -4.69
N SER A 117 -2.39 15.92 -5.22
CA SER A 117 -2.79 15.84 -6.61
C SER A 117 -3.66 17.03 -7.04
N ILE A 118 -4.02 17.04 -8.33
CA ILE A 118 -5.03 17.91 -8.90
C ILE A 118 -6.41 17.48 -8.40
N VAL A 119 -7.24 18.45 -8.05
CA VAL A 119 -8.64 18.25 -7.66
C VAL A 119 -9.48 17.83 -8.88
N LYS A 120 -10.33 16.81 -8.70
CA LYS A 120 -11.29 16.32 -9.69
C LYS A 120 -12.69 16.22 -9.10
N ASN A 121 -13.70 16.07 -9.97
CA ASN A 121 -15.10 15.78 -9.60
C ASN A 121 -15.64 16.73 -8.51
N ALA A 122 -15.37 18.02 -8.63
CA ALA A 122 -15.85 19.02 -7.68
C ALA A 122 -17.37 19.20 -7.81
N ALA A 123 -18.10 18.90 -6.74
CA ALA A 123 -19.54 19.08 -6.64
C ALA A 123 -19.84 20.19 -5.63
N LYS A 124 -20.14 21.40 -6.13
CA LYS A 124 -20.38 22.59 -5.30
C LYS A 124 -21.57 22.41 -4.35
N GLU A 125 -22.66 21.80 -4.82
CA GLU A 125 -23.87 21.61 -4.02
C GLU A 125 -23.61 20.77 -2.77
N LEU A 126 -22.87 19.69 -2.96
CA LEU A 126 -22.49 18.75 -1.89
C LEU A 126 -21.24 19.20 -1.12
N ALA A 127 -20.59 20.29 -1.54
CA ALA A 127 -19.31 20.75 -1.02
C ALA A 127 -18.25 19.64 -0.98
N THR A 128 -18.21 18.78 -2.01
CA THR A 128 -17.26 17.67 -2.10
C THR A 128 -16.34 17.78 -3.31
N PHE A 129 -15.14 17.23 -3.20
CA PHE A 129 -14.24 17.02 -4.32
C PHE A 129 -13.39 15.77 -4.12
N SER A 130 -12.79 15.28 -5.21
CA SER A 130 -11.84 14.17 -5.16
C SER A 130 -10.41 14.65 -5.35
N VAL A 131 -9.48 14.08 -4.60
CA VAL A 131 -8.04 14.19 -4.83
C VAL A 131 -7.55 12.83 -5.29
N GLU A 132 -6.97 12.73 -6.48
CA GLU A 132 -6.48 11.45 -7.03
C GLU A 132 -4.96 11.44 -7.13
N GLY A 133 -4.26 10.98 -6.10
CA GLY A 133 -2.80 10.85 -6.16
C GLY A 133 -2.39 9.76 -7.14
N SER A 134 -1.82 10.11 -8.30
CA SER A 134 -1.23 9.12 -9.23
C SER A 134 0.25 8.92 -8.94
N GLN A 135 0.77 7.70 -8.99
CA GLN A 135 2.18 7.38 -8.78
C GLN A 135 2.62 6.14 -9.56
N TRP A 136 3.91 6.10 -9.91
CA TRP A 136 4.48 4.93 -10.56
C TRP A 136 4.64 3.78 -9.58
N MET A 137 4.05 2.63 -9.88
CA MET A 137 4.16 1.43 -9.08
C MET A 137 4.97 0.38 -9.85
N HIS A 138 6.16 0.03 -9.36
CA HIS A 138 6.96 -1.00 -10.02
C HIS A 138 6.34 -2.40 -9.95
N ALA A 139 5.50 -2.64 -8.95
CA ALA A 139 4.73 -3.88 -8.87
C ALA A 139 3.78 -4.04 -10.08
N PHE A 140 3.32 -2.93 -10.68
CA PHE A 140 2.34 -2.92 -11.77
C PHE A 140 2.62 -1.78 -12.77
N GLN A 141 3.80 -1.82 -13.42
CA GLN A 141 4.33 -0.76 -14.28
C GLN A 141 3.41 -0.35 -15.44
N HIS A 142 2.45 -1.19 -15.82
CA HIS A 142 1.59 -0.98 -16.98
C HIS A 142 0.14 -0.62 -16.64
N ASP A 143 -0.23 -0.57 -15.35
CA ASP A 143 -1.60 -0.28 -14.93
C ASP A 143 -1.70 1.09 -14.25
N GLN A 144 -2.04 2.12 -15.04
CA GLN A 144 -2.27 3.47 -14.54
C GLN A 144 -3.57 3.63 -13.72
N ALA A 145 -4.49 2.65 -13.76
CA ALA A 145 -5.69 2.66 -12.93
C ALA A 145 -5.36 2.27 -11.49
N LEU A 146 -4.45 1.30 -11.32
CA LEU A 146 -3.85 0.91 -10.04
C LEU A 146 -2.82 1.90 -9.51
N ALA A 147 -2.39 2.85 -10.33
CA ALA A 147 -1.44 3.90 -9.95
C ALA A 147 -2.09 5.03 -9.14
N LYS A 148 -3.39 4.96 -8.78
CA LYS A 148 -4.11 6.09 -8.16
C LYS A 148 -4.65 5.77 -6.78
N LEU A 149 -4.62 6.74 -5.86
CA LEU A 149 -5.34 6.69 -4.59
C LEU A 149 -6.36 7.85 -4.52
N PRO A 150 -7.62 7.62 -4.92
CA PRO A 150 -8.67 8.64 -4.81
C PRO A 150 -9.08 8.82 -3.34
N VAL A 151 -9.06 10.05 -2.86
CA VAL A 151 -9.62 10.46 -1.57
C VAL A 151 -10.75 11.44 -1.84
N ARG A 152 -11.94 11.17 -1.30
CA ARG A 152 -13.06 12.12 -1.34
C ARG A 152 -12.96 13.04 -0.13
N VAL A 153 -12.91 14.34 -0.38
CA VAL A 153 -12.93 15.38 0.64
C VAL A 153 -14.34 15.97 0.70
N VAL A 154 -14.85 16.13 1.91
CA VAL A 154 -16.11 16.82 2.20
C VAL A 154 -15.77 18.09 2.97
N ILE A 155 -16.12 19.24 2.42
CA ILE A 155 -16.04 20.52 3.11
C ILE A 155 -17.36 20.68 3.87
N LEU A 156 -17.29 20.65 5.19
CA LEU A 156 -18.45 20.97 6.00
C LEU A 156 -18.82 22.44 5.74
N LYS A 157 -20.04 22.71 5.27
CA LYS A 157 -20.59 24.06 5.15
C LYS A 157 -20.87 24.60 6.57
N ASN A 158 -19.81 25.05 7.23
CA ASN A 158 -19.73 25.87 8.45
C ASN A 158 -20.47 25.41 9.73
N LEU A 159 -19.70 25.39 10.82
CA LEU A 159 -20.07 26.07 12.07
C LEU A 159 -20.19 27.58 11.81
#